data_AF-A0A1I6WEU4-F1
#
_entry.id   AF-A0A1I6WEU4-F1
#
_cell.length_a   1.000
_cell.length_b   1.000
_cell.length_c   1.000
_cell.angle_alpha   90.00
_cell.angle_beta   90.00
_cell.angle_gamma   90.00
#
_symmetry.space_group_name_H-M   'P 1'
#
loop_
_entity.id
_entity.type
_entity.pdbx_description
1 polymer ?
#
loop_
_entity_poly.entity_id
_entity_poly.type
_entity_poly.pdbx_seq_one_letter_code
_entity_poly.pdbx_strand_id
1 'polypeptide(L)'
;MSEEINMQELVQFIAGKTKATPGSIEQVLKHEQTFINNAQEDKNGEVNIDSDELVDYILSRPGLKLDELTVETILDVEMEYLMDKGIAGYID
;
A
#
# COMPACT_ATOMS: atom_id res chain seq x y z
N MET A 1 16.61 -10.08 -13.12
CA MET A 1 15.68 -11.14 -12.67
C MET A 1 14.55 -10.39 -12.03
N SER A 2 13.39 -10.42 -12.69
CA SER A 2 12.21 -9.62 -12.33
C SER A 2 11.92 -9.81 -10.85
N GLU A 3 12.04 -8.75 -10.07
CA GLU A 3 11.64 -8.77 -8.67
C GLU A 3 10.11 -8.78 -8.65
N GLU A 4 9.53 -9.94 -8.92
CA GLU A 4 8.15 -10.23 -8.54
C GLU A 4 8.10 -10.05 -7.02
N ILE A 5 7.52 -8.94 -6.58
CA ILE A 5 7.24 -8.69 -5.18
C ILE A 5 6.54 -9.93 -4.64
N ASN A 6 7.17 -10.62 -3.70
CA ASN A 6 6.55 -11.75 -3.04
C ASN A 6 5.48 -11.20 -2.09
N MET A 7 4.24 -11.14 -2.56
CA MET A 7 3.09 -10.68 -1.78
C MET A 7 2.96 -11.41 -0.44
N GLN A 8 3.32 -12.70 -0.38
CA GLN A 8 3.27 -13.45 0.87
C GLN A 8 4.35 -12.98 1.86
N GLU A 9 5.54 -12.63 1.38
CA GLU A 9 6.61 -12.05 2.21
C GLU A 9 6.24 -10.64 2.69
N LEU A 10 5.71 -9.81 1.80
CA LEU A 10 5.24 -8.46 2.11
C LEU A 10 4.15 -8.49 3.20
N VAL A 11 3.12 -9.31 3.02
CA VAL A 11 2.03 -9.44 3.99
C VAL A 11 2.54 -9.91 5.36
N GLN A 12 3.49 -10.85 5.39
CA GLN A 12 4.11 -11.30 6.64
C GLN A 12 4.97 -10.22 7.30
N PHE A 13 5.72 -9.44 6.50
CA PHE A 13 6.53 -8.34 6.98
C PHE A 13 5.66 -7.26 7.62
N ILE A 14 4.60 -6.83 6.93
CA ILE A 14 3.62 -5.88 7.44
C ILE A 14 2.95 -6.43 8.70
N ALA A 15 2.45 -7.68 8.69
CA ALA A 15 1.79 -8.29 9.85
C ALA A 15 2.70 -8.31 11.09
N GLY A 16 4.00 -8.55 10.90
CA GLY A 16 4.99 -8.52 11.97
C GLY A 16 5.17 -7.14 12.61
N LYS A 17 4.95 -6.05 11.85
CA LYS A 17 5.11 -4.67 12.34
C LYS A 17 3.80 -4.04 12.82
N THR A 18 2.69 -4.27 12.12
CA THR A 18 1.41 -3.59 12.36
C THR A 18 0.47 -4.39 13.26
N LYS A 19 0.76 -5.68 13.50
CA LYS A 19 -0.14 -6.65 14.18
C LYS A 19 -1.50 -6.84 13.49
N ALA A 20 -1.69 -6.27 12.30
CA ALA A 20 -2.89 -6.47 11.51
C ALA A 20 -2.94 -7.92 10.99
N THR A 21 -4.15 -8.42 10.75
CA THR A 21 -4.29 -9.77 10.21
C THR A 21 -3.88 -9.80 8.73
N PRO A 22 -3.27 -10.90 8.25
CA PRO A 22 -2.89 -11.04 6.84
C PRO A 22 -4.04 -10.73 5.87
N GLY A 23 -5.25 -11.18 6.18
CA GLY A 23 -6.43 -10.90 5.35
C GLY A 23 -6.79 -9.41 5.29
N SER A 24 -6.62 -8.66 6.39
CA SER A 24 -6.84 -7.21 6.38
C SER A 24 -5.75 -6.49 5.59
N ILE A 25 -4.50 -6.91 5.72
CA ILE A 25 -3.36 -6.33 4.96
C ILE A 25 -3.55 -6.57 3.47
N GLU A 26 -3.90 -7.79 3.05
CA GLU A 26 -4.21 -8.09 1.65
C GLU A 26 -5.33 -7.22 1.09
N GLN A 27 -6.34 -6.90 1.89
CA GLN A 27 -7.41 -5.98 1.46
C GLN A 27 -6.91 -4.56 1.28
N VAL A 28 -6.09 -4.05 2.21
CA VAL A 28 -5.47 -2.71 2.14
C VAL A 28 -4.64 -2.59 0.86
N LEU A 29 -3.68 -3.50 0.65
CA LEU A 29 -2.80 -3.52 -0.52
C LEU A 29 -3.60 -3.60 -1.84
N LYS A 30 -4.66 -4.41 -1.86
CA LYS A 30 -5.53 -4.53 -3.04
C LYS A 30 -6.30 -3.24 -3.32
N HIS A 31 -6.80 -2.58 -2.28
CA HIS A 31 -7.52 -1.33 -2.41
C HIS A 31 -6.60 -0.20 -2.86
N GLU A 32 -5.39 -0.13 -2.30
CA GLU A 32 -4.35 0.80 -2.72
C GLU A 32 -3.97 0.60 -4.17
N GLN A 33 -3.62 -0.62 -4.58
CA GLN A 33 -3.25 -0.88 -5.96
C GLN A 33 -4.42 -0.55 -6.92
N THR A 34 -5.66 -0.77 -6.48
CA THR A 34 -6.84 -0.31 -7.23
C THR A 34 -6.92 1.21 -7.29
N PHE A 35 -6.60 1.92 -6.22
CA PHE A 35 -6.57 3.38 -6.17
C PHE A 35 -5.48 3.92 -7.10
N ILE A 36 -4.24 3.42 -7.00
CA ILE A 36 -3.10 3.76 -7.86
C ILE A 36 -3.45 3.52 -9.33
N ASN A 37 -4.00 2.35 -9.67
CA ASN A 37 -4.37 2.01 -11.06
C ASN A 37 -5.49 2.88 -11.62
N ASN A 38 -6.34 3.45 -10.76
CA ASN A 38 -7.41 4.37 -11.16
C ASN A 38 -6.98 5.84 -11.08
N ALA A 39 -5.88 6.15 -10.39
CA ALA A 39 -5.35 7.49 -10.30
C ALA A 39 -4.90 7.90 -11.71
N GLN A 40 -5.45 9.01 -12.20
CA GLN A 40 -5.06 9.55 -13.49
C GLN A 40 -3.68 10.19 -13.36
N GLU A 41 -2.76 9.81 -14.25
CA GLU A 41 -1.53 10.54 -14.47
C GLU A 41 -1.85 12.02 -14.68
N ASP A 42 -1.14 12.88 -13.97
CA ASP A 42 -1.26 14.31 -14.15
C ASP A 42 -0.66 14.75 -15.50
N LYS A 43 -0.69 16.06 -15.78
CA LYS A 43 -0.20 16.60 -17.05
C LYS A 43 1.29 16.34 -17.32
N ASN A 44 2.05 15.95 -16.30
CA ASN A 44 3.47 15.62 -16.40
C ASN A 44 3.71 14.10 -16.52
N GLY A 45 2.65 13.29 -16.51
CA GLY A 45 2.76 11.83 -16.43
C GLY A 45 3.03 11.34 -15.01
N GLU A 46 2.94 12.20 -13.99
CA GLU A 46 3.17 11.84 -12.60
C GLU A 46 1.84 11.48 -11.93
N VAL A 47 1.81 10.34 -11.25
CA VAL A 47 0.67 9.92 -10.44
C VAL A 47 0.87 10.50 -9.04
N ASN A 48 0.35 11.70 -8.82
CA ASN A 48 0.35 12.35 -7.53
C ASN A 48 -0.79 11.79 -6.68
N ILE A 49 -0.47 10.82 -5.81
CA ILE A 49 -1.42 10.22 -4.87
C ILE A 49 -1.27 10.91 -3.52
N ASP A 50 -2.36 11.52 -3.08
CA ASP A 50 -2.46 11.99 -1.71
C ASP A 50 -2.65 10.79 -0.77
N SER A 51 -1.74 10.66 0.20
CA SER A 51 -1.79 9.58 1.18
C SER A 51 -3.03 9.68 2.06
N ASP A 52 -3.49 10.90 2.37
CA ASP A 52 -4.71 11.11 3.17
C ASP A 52 -5.94 10.63 2.38
N GLU A 53 -6.03 10.95 1.08
CA GLU A 53 -7.14 10.48 0.23
C GLU A 53 -7.13 8.95 0.06
N LEU A 54 -5.94 8.36 -0.05
CA LEU A 54 -5.76 6.91 -0.14
C LEU A 54 -6.25 6.22 1.14
N VAL A 55 -5.84 6.72 2.31
CA VAL A 55 -6.23 6.20 3.62
C VAL A 55 -7.75 6.32 3.80
N ASP A 56 -8.32 7.50 3.53
CA ASP A 56 -9.77 7.74 3.59
C ASP A 56 -10.53 6.79 2.65
N TYR A 57 -10.03 6.62 1.43
CA TYR A 57 -10.61 5.69 0.47
C TYR A 57 -10.61 4.26 0.99
N ILE A 58 -9.50 3.78 1.57
CA ILE A 58 -9.39 2.43 2.14
C ILE A 58 -10.34 2.26 3.32
N LEU A 59 -10.39 3.23 4.24
CA LEU A 59 -11.29 3.23 5.40
C LEU A 59 -12.76 3.28 4.99
N SER A 60 -13.08 3.92 3.86
CA SER A 60 -14.45 3.95 3.32
C SER A 60 -14.92 2.59 2.78
N ARG A 61 -14.02 1.59 2.63
CA ARG A 61 -14.37 0.29 2.04
C ARG A 61 -15.11 -0.62 3.03
N PRO A 62 -16.30 -1.11 2.65
CA PRO A 62 -17.09 -1.96 3.53
C PRO A 62 -16.38 -3.30 3.73
N GLY A 63 -16.13 -3.67 5.00
CA GLY A 63 -15.51 -4.94 5.38
C GLY A 63 -14.13 -4.77 6.03
N LEU A 64 -13.48 -3.61 5.87
CA LEU A 64 -12.30 -3.26 6.65
C LEU A 64 -12.74 -2.83 8.06
N LYS A 65 -12.20 -3.51 9.08
CA LYS A 65 -12.33 -3.11 10.49
C LYS A 65 -10.98 -2.68 11.04
N LEU A 66 -10.31 -1.81 10.30
CA LEU A 66 -9.05 -1.20 10.70
C LEU A 66 -9.31 0.26 11.05
N ASP A 67 -8.56 0.76 12.02
CA ASP A 67 -8.42 2.17 12.30
C ASP A 67 -7.44 2.83 11.33
N GLU A 68 -7.59 4.15 11.16
CA GLU A 68 -6.77 5.01 10.30
C GLU A 68 -5.27 4.80 10.56
N LEU A 69 -4.85 4.86 11.82
CA LEU A 69 -3.47 4.65 12.22
C LEU A 69 -2.94 3.28 11.76
N THR A 70 -3.75 2.22 11.86
CA THR A 70 -3.35 0.90 11.38
C THR A 70 -3.22 0.87 9.85
N VAL A 71 -4.10 1.53 9.11
CA VAL A 71 -4.01 1.62 7.64
C VAL A 71 -2.77 2.42 7.23
N GLU A 72 -2.54 3.59 7.81
CA GLU A 72 -1.33 4.39 7.59
C GLU A 72 -0.06 3.57 7.86
N THR A 73 0.00 2.89 9.00
CA THR A 73 1.17 2.07 9.35
C THR A 73 1.36 0.92 8.35
N ILE A 74 0.29 0.35 7.78
CA ILE A 74 0.42 -0.68 6.73
C ILE A 74 1.08 -0.11 5.49
N LEU A 75 0.61 1.05 5.01
CA LEU A 75 1.14 1.72 3.81
C LEU A 75 2.60 2.17 4.02
N ASP A 76 2.92 2.73 5.19
CA ASP A 76 4.29 3.13 5.53
C ASP A 76 5.26 1.94 5.53
N VAL A 77 4.84 0.82 6.14
CA VAL A 77 5.67 -0.39 6.23
C VAL A 77 5.81 -1.08 4.87
N GLU A 78 4.79 -1.02 4.03
CA GLU A 78 4.91 -1.46 2.63
C GLU A 78 5.92 -0.61 1.88
N MET A 79 5.80 0.72 1.93
CA MET A 79 6.74 1.63 1.29
C MET A 79 8.18 1.37 1.76
N GLU A 80 8.39 1.15 3.05
CA GLU A 80 9.68 0.74 3.62
C GLU A 80 10.18 -0.58 3.00
N TYR A 81 9.32 -1.59 2.89
CA TYR A 81 9.67 -2.88 2.27
C TYR A 81 10.01 -2.74 0.79
N LEU A 82 9.22 -1.97 0.03
CA LEU A 82 9.44 -1.73 -1.39
C LEU A 82 10.73 -0.94 -1.63
N MET A 83 11.05 0.02 -0.77
CA MET A 83 12.32 0.76 -0.78
C MET A 83 13.51 -0.16 -0.45
N ASP A 84 13.39 -1.00 0.58
CA ASP A 84 14.45 -1.95 0.99
C ASP A 84 14.75 -2.98 -0.11
N LYS A 85 13.73 -3.40 -0.85
CA LYS A 85 13.88 -4.27 -2.02
C LYS A 85 14.37 -3.54 -3.27
N GLY A 86 14.46 -2.21 -3.26
CA GLY A 86 14.85 -1.41 -4.43
C GLY A 86 13.80 -1.34 -5.53
N ILE A 87 12.55 -1.68 -5.22
CA ILE A 87 11.42 -1.71 -6.15
C ILE A 87 10.73 -0.35 -6.20
N ALA A 88 10.61 0.31 -5.04
CA ALA A 88 10.29 1.72 -4.92
C ALA A 88 11.60 2.51 -4.81
N GLY A 89 12.32 2.61 -5.93
CA GLY A 89 13.50 3.47 -6.07
C GLY A 89 13.25 4.42 -7.22
N TYR A 90 13.15 5.73 -6.89
CA TYR A 90 13.18 6.88 -7.79
C TYR A 90 12.68 6.64 -9.22
N ILE A 91 11.49 7.15 -9.52
CA ILE A 91 11.18 7.58 -10.88
C ILE A 91 12.33 8.53 -11.28
N ASP A 92 13.17 8.09 -12.22
CA ASP A 92 14.22 8.90 -12.86
C ASP A 92 13.59 9.88 -13.86
#